data_AF-A0A920PKT2-F1
#
_entry.id   AF-A0A920PKT2-F1
#
_cell.length_a   1.000
_cell.length_b   1.000
_cell.length_c   1.000
_cell.angle_alpha   90.00
_cell.angle_beta   90.00
_cell.angle_gamma   90.00
#
_symmetry.space_group_name_H-M   'P 1'
#
loop_
_entity.id
_entity.type
_entity.pdbx_description
1 polymer ?
#
loop_
_entity_poly.entity_id
_entity_poly.type
_entity_poly.pdbx_seq_one_letter_code
_entity_poly.pdbx_strand_id
1 'polypeptide(L)'
;MTGTHTIHAKHHHFGWDNSFQPVMTVAPGDSVEIDTVDSSGGQLMVTSTVEDVSALDFEKINPVTGPIRIDGAEPGDILKVTIDHFVPSGWGWTAVIPGLGPAG
;
A
#
# COMPACT_ATOMS: atom_id res chain seq x y z
N MET A 1 3.34 -4.77 -27.14
CA MET A 1 4.16 -5.60 -26.22
C MET A 1 3.79 -5.15 -24.82
N THR A 2 3.46 -6.08 -23.92
CA THR A 2 3.17 -5.77 -22.51
C THR A 2 4.48 -5.45 -21.80
N GLY A 3 4.54 -4.32 -21.10
CA GLY A 3 5.67 -3.92 -20.26
C GLY A 3 5.62 -4.56 -18.88
N THR A 4 6.77 -4.65 -18.23
CA THR A 4 6.89 -5.02 -16.82
C THR A 4 7.60 -3.90 -16.10
N HIS A 5 7.02 -3.47 -14.98
CA HIS A 5 7.52 -2.35 -14.18
C HIS A 5 7.60 -2.73 -12.71
N THR A 6 8.39 -1.99 -11.94
CA THR A 6 8.51 -2.16 -10.49
C THR A 6 8.33 -0.82 -9.80
N ILE A 7 7.53 -0.78 -8.75
CA ILE A 7 7.37 0.36 -7.86
C ILE A 7 7.78 -0.03 -6.45
N HIS A 8 8.78 0.68 -5.92
CA HIS A 8 9.33 0.40 -4.60
C HIS A 8 8.52 1.07 -3.48
N ALA A 9 8.54 0.46 -2.30
CA ALA A 9 7.77 0.85 -1.11
C ALA A 9 8.01 2.29 -0.64
N LYS A 10 9.12 2.93 -1.01
CA LYS A 10 9.37 4.36 -0.71
C LYS A 10 8.40 5.31 -1.43
N HIS A 11 7.77 4.86 -2.50
CA HIS A 11 6.79 5.61 -3.28
C HIS A 11 5.40 5.39 -2.69
N HIS A 12 5.19 5.83 -1.44
CA HIS A 12 3.90 5.71 -0.78
C HIS A 12 3.39 7.06 -0.28
N HIS A 13 2.10 7.09 -0.01
CA HIS A 13 1.41 8.23 0.58
C HIS A 13 0.42 7.77 1.65
N PHE A 14 -0.03 8.73 2.45
CA PHE A 14 -1.11 8.56 3.42
C PHE A 14 -2.35 9.30 2.92
N GLY A 15 -3.51 8.63 2.99
CA GLY A 15 -4.75 9.16 2.44
C GLY A 15 -4.89 8.99 0.92
N TRP A 16 -6.08 9.27 0.41
CA TRP A 16 -6.42 9.19 -1.01
C TRP A 16 -6.72 10.59 -1.56
N ASP A 17 -5.82 11.10 -2.41
CA ASP A 17 -5.89 12.47 -2.94
C ASP A 17 -5.50 12.47 -4.42
N ASN A 18 -6.33 13.11 -5.26
CA ASN A 18 -6.11 13.18 -6.70
C ASN A 18 -5.06 14.23 -7.11
N SER A 19 -4.59 15.05 -6.17
CA SER A 19 -3.50 16.01 -6.39
C SER A 19 -2.11 15.39 -6.32
N PHE A 20 -2.00 14.17 -5.77
CA PHE A 20 -0.75 13.43 -5.70
C PHE A 20 -0.21 13.16 -7.11
N GLN A 21 1.05 13.52 -7.31
CA GLN A 21 1.71 13.30 -8.59
C GLN A 21 1.92 11.79 -8.81
N PRO A 22 1.56 11.26 -9.99
CA PRO A 22 1.84 9.87 -10.31
C PRO A 22 3.33 9.60 -10.27
N VAL A 23 3.71 8.55 -9.57
CA VAL A 23 5.11 8.13 -9.51
C VAL A 23 5.54 7.41 -10.80
N MET A 24 4.57 6.89 -11.55
CA MET A 24 4.76 6.36 -12.90
C MET A 24 3.45 6.35 -13.70
N THR A 25 3.58 6.19 -15.02
CA THR A 25 2.46 5.93 -15.93
C THR A 25 2.67 4.58 -16.60
N VAL A 26 1.64 3.75 -16.68
CA VAL A 26 1.66 2.42 -17.33
C VAL A 26 0.56 2.31 -18.37
N ALA A 27 0.78 1.50 -19.40
CA ALA A 27 -0.23 1.25 -20.42
C ALA A 27 -1.21 0.14 -19.95
N PRO A 28 -2.48 0.16 -20.41
CA PRO A 28 -3.38 -0.97 -20.20
C PRO A 28 -2.77 -2.30 -20.68
N GLY A 29 -2.75 -3.30 -19.79
CA GLY A 29 -2.18 -4.62 -20.07
C GLY A 29 -0.72 -4.80 -19.61
N ASP A 30 -0.06 -3.76 -19.11
CA ASP A 30 1.24 -3.88 -18.44
C ASP A 30 1.10 -4.58 -17.07
N SER A 31 2.17 -5.25 -16.65
CA SER A 31 2.30 -5.80 -15.29
C SER A 31 3.15 -4.89 -14.42
N VAL A 32 2.78 -4.74 -13.15
CA VAL A 32 3.52 -3.95 -12.16
C VAL A 32 3.76 -4.78 -10.92
N GLU A 33 5.02 -4.94 -10.55
CA GLU A 33 5.43 -5.44 -9.23
C GLU A 33 5.40 -4.27 -8.23
N ILE A 34 4.65 -4.44 -7.15
CA ILE A 34 4.41 -3.40 -6.15
C ILE A 34 4.99 -3.84 -4.81
N ASP A 35 6.09 -3.21 -4.40
CA ASP A 35 6.60 -3.35 -3.04
C ASP A 35 5.77 -2.46 -2.11
N THR A 36 5.25 -3.05 -1.03
CA THR A 36 4.40 -2.34 -0.06
C THR A 36 5.02 -2.32 1.32
N VAL A 37 4.74 -1.25 2.07
CA VAL A 37 4.98 -1.19 3.52
C VAL A 37 3.77 -1.82 4.22
N ASP A 38 3.98 -2.54 5.33
CA ASP A 38 2.87 -3.10 6.09
C ASP A 38 1.98 -2.01 6.72
N SER A 39 0.81 -2.42 7.24
CA SER A 39 -0.20 -1.50 7.77
C SER A 39 0.26 -0.63 8.93
N SER A 40 1.35 -0.97 9.62
CA SER A 40 1.92 -0.11 10.67
C SER A 40 2.69 1.08 10.11
N GLY A 41 2.93 1.13 8.80
CA GLY A 41 3.86 2.11 8.23
C GLY A 41 5.32 1.77 8.51
N GLY A 42 5.63 0.51 8.82
CA GLY A 42 6.97 0.06 9.21
C GLY A 42 7.35 0.44 10.65
N GLN A 43 6.36 0.81 11.47
CA GLN A 43 6.56 1.18 12.88
C GLN A 43 6.74 -0.06 13.78
N LEU A 44 6.27 -1.23 13.35
CA LEU A 44 6.39 -2.48 14.11
C LEU A 44 7.42 -3.42 13.48
N MET A 45 8.13 -4.14 14.35
CA MET A 45 9.15 -5.12 13.98
C MET A 45 8.92 -6.43 14.72
N VAL A 46 9.66 -7.49 14.33
CA VAL A 46 9.59 -8.82 14.97
C VAL A 46 9.88 -8.79 16.48
N THR A 47 10.59 -7.75 16.95
CA THR A 47 10.92 -7.55 18.36
C THR A 47 9.94 -6.64 19.11
N SER A 48 8.87 -6.18 18.44
CA SER A 48 7.92 -5.23 19.04
C SER A 48 7.08 -5.87 20.15
N THR A 49 6.71 -5.04 21.12
CA THR A 49 5.87 -5.43 22.26
C THR A 49 4.52 -4.70 22.25
N VAL A 50 3.69 -4.93 23.27
CA VAL A 50 2.39 -4.26 23.40
C VAL A 50 2.52 -2.74 23.61
N GLU A 51 3.63 -2.30 24.20
CA GLU A 51 3.96 -0.90 24.36
C GLU A 51 4.16 -0.22 23.01
N ASP A 52 4.82 -0.87 22.04
CA ASP A 52 5.02 -0.33 20.69
C ASP A 52 3.69 -0.20 19.93
N VAL A 53 2.79 -1.18 20.09
CA VAL A 53 1.43 -1.10 19.51
C VAL A 53 0.68 0.11 20.07
N SER A 54 0.84 0.39 21.37
CA SER A 54 0.20 1.54 22.03
C SER A 54 0.83 2.88 21.60
N ALA A 55 2.06 2.84 21.09
CA ALA A 55 2.81 4.01 20.64
C ALA A 55 2.69 4.28 19.13
N LEU A 56 1.88 3.51 18.38
CA LEU A 56 1.65 3.71 16.95
C LEU A 56 1.20 5.14 16.64
N ASP A 57 1.88 5.77 15.69
CA ASP A 57 1.43 7.01 15.08
C ASP A 57 0.36 6.70 14.04
N PHE A 58 -0.91 6.93 14.41
CA PHE A 58 -2.09 6.69 13.58
C PHE A 58 -2.19 7.63 12.37
N GLU A 59 -1.39 8.70 12.29
CA GLU A 59 -1.30 9.51 11.07
C GLU A 59 -0.42 8.83 10.01
N LYS A 60 0.36 7.81 10.40
CA LYS A 60 1.33 7.11 9.55
C LYS A 60 1.04 5.61 9.38
N ILE A 61 -0.18 5.17 9.69
CA ILE A 61 -0.61 3.80 9.40
C ILE A 61 -1.21 3.69 7.99
N ASN A 62 -1.25 2.47 7.46
CA ASN A 62 -1.81 2.13 6.16
C ASN A 62 -1.26 2.97 4.98
N PRO A 63 0.07 3.05 4.81
CA PRO A 63 0.63 3.67 3.61
C PRO A 63 0.17 2.93 2.35
N VAL A 64 -0.09 3.69 1.29
CA VAL A 64 -0.48 3.14 -0.02
C VAL A 64 0.63 3.43 -1.02
N THR A 65 1.19 2.39 -1.64
CA THR A 65 2.20 2.52 -2.70
C THR A 65 1.56 3.06 -3.99
N GLY A 66 2.10 4.15 -4.56
CA GLY A 66 1.55 4.83 -5.73
C GLY A 66 1.64 6.36 -5.64
N PRO A 67 0.76 7.09 -6.35
CA PRO A 67 -0.27 6.58 -7.28
C PRO A 67 0.33 6.21 -8.65
N ILE A 68 -0.24 5.19 -9.29
CA ILE A 68 0.09 4.78 -10.66
C ILE A 68 -0.94 5.38 -11.61
N ARG A 69 -0.50 6.11 -12.63
CA ARG A 69 -1.37 6.59 -13.70
C ARG A 69 -1.54 5.51 -14.77
N ILE A 70 -2.77 5.31 -15.23
CA ILE A 70 -3.07 4.45 -16.37
C ILE A 70 -3.19 5.32 -17.62
N ASP A 71 -2.41 5.01 -18.66
CA ASP A 71 -2.43 5.76 -19.91
C ASP A 71 -3.81 5.64 -20.58
N GLY A 72 -4.35 6.78 -21.01
CA GLY A 72 -5.66 6.88 -21.64
C GLY A 72 -6.89 6.68 -20.74
N ALA A 73 -6.75 6.44 -19.44
CA ALA A 73 -7.91 6.29 -18.54
C ALA A 73 -8.57 7.65 -18.22
N GLU A 74 -9.90 7.70 -18.31
CA GLU A 74 -10.72 8.90 -18.08
C GLU A 74 -11.81 8.67 -17.01
N PRO A 75 -12.35 9.75 -16.40
CA PRO A 75 -13.48 9.63 -15.47
C PRO A 75 -14.68 8.93 -16.10
N GLY A 76 -15.14 7.85 -15.47
CA GLY A 76 -16.23 7.01 -15.96
C GLY A 76 -15.77 5.64 -16.48
N ASP A 77 -14.47 5.48 -16.74
CA ASP A 77 -13.88 4.19 -17.07
C ASP A 77 -13.80 3.26 -15.87
N ILE A 78 -13.59 1.97 -16.15
CA ILE A 78 -13.37 0.93 -15.14
C ILE A 78 -11.93 0.45 -15.23
N LEU A 79 -11.22 0.49 -14.11
CA LEU A 79 -9.93 -0.18 -13.98
C LEU A 79 -10.14 -1.62 -13.52
N LYS A 80 -9.76 -2.59 -14.36
CA LYS A 80 -9.63 -4.00 -13.97
C LYS A 80 -8.19 -4.27 -13.55
N VAL A 81 -8.01 -4.76 -12.33
CA VAL A 81 -6.72 -5.23 -11.82
C VAL A 81 -6.77 -6.75 -11.66
N THR A 82 -5.75 -7.44 -12.17
CA THR A 82 -5.52 -8.87 -11.91
C THR A 82 -4.33 -8.98 -10.95
N ILE A 83 -4.46 -9.76 -9.88
CA ILE A 83 -3.33 -10.09 -9.01
C ILE A 83 -2.73 -11.40 -9.51
N ASP A 84 -1.58 -11.33 -10.18
CA ASP A 84 -0.91 -12.51 -10.74
C ASP A 84 -0.19 -13.31 -9.66
N HIS A 85 0.53 -12.62 -8.77
CA HIS A 85 1.32 -13.21 -7.70
C HIS A 85 1.28 -12.34 -6.44
N PHE A 86 1.47 -12.97 -5.29
CA PHE A 86 1.65 -12.31 -4.00
C PHE A 86 2.74 -13.05 -3.21
N VAL A 87 3.75 -12.31 -2.76
CA VAL A 87 4.87 -12.85 -1.99
C VAL A 87 4.94 -12.13 -0.64
N PRO A 88 4.75 -12.82 0.50
CA PRO A 88 4.88 -12.20 1.80
C PRO A 88 6.33 -11.75 2.08
N SER A 89 6.48 -10.68 2.85
CA SER A 89 7.78 -10.18 3.32
C SER A 89 8.47 -11.08 4.36
N GLY A 90 7.81 -12.17 4.80
CA GLY A 90 8.35 -13.20 5.69
C GLY A 90 7.92 -13.10 7.15
N TRP A 91 7.45 -11.93 7.59
CA TRP A 91 6.90 -11.69 8.93
C TRP A 91 5.64 -10.81 8.84
N GLY A 92 4.76 -10.94 9.83
CA GLY A 92 3.56 -10.10 9.95
C GLY A 92 3.14 -9.96 11.41
N TRP A 93 2.23 -9.03 11.66
CA TRP A 93 1.74 -8.71 13.00
C TRP A 93 0.21 -8.71 13.06
N THR A 94 -0.31 -8.85 14.28
CA THR A 94 -1.72 -8.67 14.61
C THR A 94 -1.82 -8.00 15.97
N ALA A 95 -2.84 -7.18 16.18
CA ALA A 95 -3.08 -6.50 17.44
C ALA A 95 -4.57 -6.38 17.73
N VAL A 96 -4.92 -6.42 19.01
CA VAL A 96 -6.23 -5.99 19.51
C VAL A 96 -6.02 -4.64 20.17
N ILE A 97 -6.53 -3.58 19.57
CA ILE A 97 -6.30 -2.20 20.03
C ILE A 97 -7.62 -1.71 20.65
N PRO A 98 -7.64 -1.34 21.95
CA PRO A 98 -8.83 -0.79 22.59
C PRO A 98 -9.38 0.42 21.80
N GLY A 99 -10.70 0.48 21.61
CA GLY A 99 -11.36 1.52 20.80
C GLY A 99 -11.33 1.30 19.29
N LEU A 100 -10.67 0.24 18.80
CA LEU A 100 -10.60 -0.10 17.37
C LEU A 100 -11.13 -1.53 17.12
N GLY A 101 -12.12 -1.63 16.23
CA GLY A 101 -12.75 -2.90 15.87
C GLY A 101 -13.85 -3.35 16.84
N PRO A 102 -14.40 -4.55 16.62
CA PRO A 102 -15.63 -5.00 17.30
C PRO A 102 -15.43 -5.35 18.79
N ALA A 103 -14.20 -5.42 19.28
CA ALA A 103 -13.88 -5.84 20.64
C ALA A 103 -13.97 -4.71 21.68
N GLY A 104 -14.23 -3.46 21.26
CA GLY A 104 -14.43 -2.32 22.17
C GLY A 104 -13.13 -1.71 22.69
#